data_AF-A0AAV2J5U1-F1
#
_entry.id   AF-A0AAV2J5U1-F1
#
_cell.length_a   1.000
_cell.length_b   1.000
_cell.length_c   1.000
_cell.angle_alpha   90.00
_cell.angle_beta   90.00
_cell.angle_gamma   90.00
#
_symmetry.space_group_name_H-M   'P 1'
#
loop_
_entity.id
_entity.type
_entity.pdbx_description
1 polymer ?
#
loop_
_entity_poly.entity_id
_entity_poly.type
_entity_poly.pdbx_seq_one_letter_code
_entity_poly.pdbx_strand_id
1 'polypeptide(L)'
;MLSSTSLRHRHKLWHLKEELEEILENETTTKLSFKTARKLKKCLQDNDHPYYLHQFLEESSLHLPEVVKPPRNPELVARLEKIKAKLANEEYNRITRNVNAQEMSRSGGLADLGRDVRSVKAAVVTVFNFLVTVIATFACSYMGSQYLFAETTSRVIAAVIAASVVGLAELYVLVRTMEGELGEP
;
A
#
# COMPACT_ATOMS: atom_id res chain seq x y z
N MET A 1 -7.01 15.69 -66.09
CA MET A 1 -6.51 14.94 -64.91
C MET A 1 -7.54 14.83 -63.75
N LEU A 2 -8.85 14.99 -64.00
CA LEU A 2 -9.90 15.07 -62.96
C LEU A 2 -10.75 13.78 -62.77
N SER A 3 -10.44 12.68 -63.47
CA SER A 3 -11.32 11.50 -63.52
C SER A 3 -11.09 10.47 -62.39
N SER A 4 -9.86 10.38 -61.87
CA SER A 4 -9.48 9.31 -60.91
C SER A 4 -10.03 9.53 -59.49
N THR A 5 -10.16 10.78 -59.05
CA THR A 5 -10.70 11.16 -57.74
C THR A 5 -12.23 11.04 -57.68
N SER A 6 -12.94 11.40 -58.75
CA SER A 6 -14.40 11.29 -58.85
C SER A 6 -14.89 9.83 -58.85
N LEU A 7 -14.21 8.93 -59.56
CA LEU A 7 -14.54 7.50 -59.58
C LEU A 7 -14.34 6.83 -58.23
N ARG A 8 -13.26 7.18 -57.51
CA ARG A 8 -12.96 6.65 -56.18
C ARG A 8 -13.98 7.11 -55.13
N HIS A 9 -14.54 8.31 -55.30
CA HIS A 9 -15.58 8.84 -54.42
C HIS A 9 -16.91 8.11 -54.61
N ARG A 10 -17.31 7.87 -55.88
CA ARG A 10 -18.52 7.11 -56.18
C ARG A 10 -18.46 5.68 -55.64
N HIS A 11 -17.35 4.97 -55.82
CA HIS A 11 -17.20 3.60 -55.32
C HIS A 11 -17.34 3.50 -53.79
N LYS A 12 -16.86 4.50 -53.05
CA LYS A 12 -17.03 4.56 -51.58
C LYS A 12 -18.47 4.78 -51.16
N LEU A 13 -19.22 5.58 -51.93
CA LEU A 13 -20.64 5.83 -51.68
C LEU A 13 -21.48 4.58 -51.94
N TRP A 14 -21.18 3.84 -53.02
CA TRP A 14 -21.85 2.56 -53.31
C TRP A 14 -21.65 1.54 -52.20
N HIS A 15 -20.41 1.35 -51.75
CA HIS A 15 -20.10 0.42 -50.66
C HIS A 15 -20.73 0.83 -49.33
N LEU A 16 -20.79 2.14 -49.04
CA LEU A 16 -21.45 2.62 -47.82
C LEU A 16 -22.98 2.46 -47.91
N LYS A 17 -23.56 2.64 -49.09
CA LYS A 17 -24.99 2.42 -49.33
C LYS A 17 -25.35 0.94 -49.16
N GLU A 18 -24.56 0.05 -49.74
CA GLU A 18 -24.72 -1.40 -49.62
C GLU A 18 -24.59 -1.86 -48.16
N GLU A 19 -23.58 -1.37 -47.41
CA GLU A 19 -23.46 -1.61 -45.97
C GLU A 19 -24.68 -1.13 -45.17
N LEU A 20 -25.31 -0.01 -45.56
CA LEU A 20 -26.49 0.53 -44.87
C LEU A 20 -27.78 -0.21 -45.23
N GLU A 21 -27.90 -0.66 -46.49
CA GLU A 21 -29.05 -1.42 -47.01
C GLU A 21 -29.09 -2.82 -46.39
N GLU A 22 -27.93 -3.48 -46.27
CA GLU A 22 -27.78 -4.75 -45.54
C GLU A 22 -28.13 -4.62 -44.04
N ILE A 23 -27.78 -3.50 -43.40
CA ILE A 23 -28.14 -3.24 -42.00
C ILE A 23 -29.66 -2.97 -41.85
N LEU A 24 -30.30 -2.41 -42.88
CA LEU A 24 -31.73 -2.08 -42.88
C LEU A 24 -32.62 -3.31 -43.18
N GLU A 25 -32.16 -4.24 -44.00
CA GLU A 25 -32.86 -5.50 -44.30
C GLU A 25 -32.90 -6.47 -43.11
N ASN A 26 -31.98 -6.33 -42.16
CA ASN A 26 -31.96 -7.13 -40.94
C ASN A 26 -32.88 -6.52 -39.86
N GLU A 27 -34.18 -6.89 -39.89
CA GLU A 27 -35.25 -6.35 -39.04
C GLU A 27 -35.05 -6.47 -37.50
N THR A 28 -34.03 -7.20 -37.03
CA THR A 28 -33.96 -7.62 -35.63
C THR A 28 -33.00 -6.80 -34.76
N THR A 29 -32.06 -6.01 -35.30
CA THR A 29 -31.28 -5.03 -34.50
C THR A 29 -30.39 -4.14 -35.36
N THR A 30 -30.78 -2.88 -35.54
CA THR A 30 -30.00 -1.81 -36.19
C THR A 30 -28.84 -1.35 -35.30
N LYS A 31 -27.88 -2.24 -35.00
CA LYS A 31 -26.66 -1.89 -34.26
C LYS A 31 -25.64 -1.26 -35.20
N LEU A 32 -25.63 0.07 -35.26
CA LEU A 32 -24.65 0.82 -36.05
C LEU A 32 -23.35 1.03 -35.27
N SER A 33 -22.21 0.65 -35.84
CA SER A 33 -20.91 1.03 -35.28
C SER A 33 -20.70 2.54 -35.36
N PHE A 34 -20.19 3.15 -34.29
CA PHE A 34 -19.86 4.57 -34.23
C PHE A 34 -18.89 5.01 -35.34
N LYS A 35 -18.01 4.10 -35.79
CA LYS A 35 -17.09 4.34 -36.92
C LYS A 35 -17.85 4.55 -38.23
N THR A 36 -18.92 3.79 -38.45
CA THR A 36 -19.78 3.89 -39.65
C THR A 36 -20.61 5.17 -39.61
N ALA A 37 -21.18 5.53 -38.45
CA ALA A 37 -21.87 6.81 -38.25
C ALA A 37 -20.99 8.02 -38.59
N ARG A 38 -19.71 7.98 -38.16
CA ARG A 38 -18.73 9.03 -38.44
C ARG A 38 -18.36 9.12 -39.93
N LYS A 39 -18.30 7.98 -40.63
CA LYS A 39 -18.07 7.95 -42.09
C LYS A 39 -19.27 8.54 -42.85
N LEU A 40 -20.49 8.17 -42.46
CA LEU A 40 -21.72 8.69 -43.04
C LEU A 40 -21.80 10.22 -42.92
N LYS A 41 -21.52 10.76 -41.72
CA LYS A 41 -21.42 12.21 -41.51
C LYS A 41 -20.44 12.85 -42.49
N LYS A 42 -19.23 12.29 -42.62
CA LYS A 42 -18.20 12.85 -43.50
C LYS A 42 -18.66 12.86 -44.96
N CYS A 43 -19.29 11.79 -45.43
CA CYS A 43 -19.85 11.74 -46.78
C CYS A 43 -20.98 12.76 -47.00
N LEU A 44 -21.84 13.00 -46.01
CA LEU A 44 -22.91 14.00 -46.11
C LEU A 44 -22.37 15.44 -46.12
N GLN A 45 -21.31 15.71 -45.34
CA GLN A 45 -20.61 17.00 -45.35
C GLN A 45 -19.93 17.28 -46.70
N ASP A 46 -19.36 16.25 -47.33
CA ASP A 46 -18.75 16.35 -48.67
C ASP A 46 -19.79 16.62 -49.78
N ASN A 47 -21.09 16.49 -49.49
CA ASN A 47 -22.22 16.76 -50.41
C ASN A 47 -23.07 17.98 -49.96
N ASP A 48 -22.51 18.92 -49.19
CA ASP A 48 -23.15 20.18 -48.74
C ASP A 48 -24.43 20.02 -47.87
N HIS A 49 -24.61 18.88 -47.20
CA HIS A 49 -25.73 18.69 -46.28
C HIS A 49 -25.39 19.12 -44.84
N PRO A 50 -26.18 20.00 -44.19
CA PRO A 50 -25.88 20.58 -42.87
C PRO A 50 -26.33 19.70 -41.68
N TYR A 51 -26.13 18.39 -41.75
CA TYR A 51 -26.51 17.49 -40.64
C TYR A 51 -25.40 17.37 -39.58
N TYR A 52 -25.79 17.46 -38.31
CA TYR A 52 -24.87 17.29 -37.18
C TYR A 52 -24.90 15.87 -36.62
N LEU A 53 -23.77 15.40 -36.08
CA LEU A 53 -23.66 14.05 -35.52
C LEU A 53 -24.64 13.81 -34.37
N HIS A 54 -24.88 14.83 -33.54
CA HIS A 54 -25.78 14.69 -32.40
C HIS A 54 -27.23 14.41 -32.85
N GLN A 55 -27.66 14.95 -33.99
CA GLN A 55 -29.00 14.68 -34.55
C GLN A 55 -29.15 13.22 -34.98
N PHE A 56 -28.08 12.58 -35.47
CA PHE A 56 -28.07 11.14 -35.74
C PHE A 56 -28.10 10.28 -34.47
N LEU A 57 -27.62 10.83 -33.36
CA LEU A 57 -27.50 10.12 -32.09
C LEU A 57 -28.68 10.36 -31.15
N GLU A 58 -29.48 11.40 -31.42
CA GLU A 58 -30.60 11.86 -30.58
C GLU A 58 -31.64 10.75 -30.35
N GLU A 59 -31.93 9.97 -31.38
CA GLU A 59 -32.86 8.83 -31.33
C GLU A 59 -32.15 7.47 -31.19
N SER A 60 -30.83 7.47 -30.91
CA SER A 60 -30.04 6.24 -30.86
C SER A 60 -29.82 5.73 -29.43
N SER A 61 -30.01 4.42 -29.22
CA SER A 61 -29.67 3.78 -27.95
C SER A 61 -28.23 3.25 -27.96
N LEU A 62 -27.41 3.67 -26.99
CA LEU A 62 -26.02 3.22 -26.89
C LEU A 62 -25.94 1.83 -26.24
N HIS A 63 -25.54 0.82 -27.02
CA HIS A 63 -25.34 -0.53 -26.54
C HIS A 63 -23.87 -0.74 -26.14
N LEU A 64 -23.56 -0.69 -24.84
CA LEU A 64 -22.25 -1.06 -24.35
C LEU A 64 -22.18 -2.59 -24.20
N PRO A 65 -21.15 -3.26 -24.75
CA PRO A 65 -20.96 -4.67 -24.49
C PRO A 65 -20.71 -4.89 -22.99
N GLU A 66 -21.37 -5.88 -22.42
CA GLU A 66 -21.18 -6.25 -21.02
C GLU A 66 -19.73 -6.72 -20.81
N VAL A 67 -19.04 -6.11 -19.86
CA VAL A 67 -17.67 -6.48 -19.52
C VAL A 67 -17.71 -7.85 -18.85
N VAL A 68 -17.28 -8.88 -19.58
CA VAL A 68 -17.14 -10.23 -19.05
C VAL A 68 -16.07 -10.22 -17.97
N LYS A 69 -16.49 -10.34 -16.70
CA LYS A 69 -15.55 -10.44 -15.58
C LYS A 69 -14.86 -11.81 -15.64
N PRO A 70 -13.53 -11.87 -15.59
CA PRO A 70 -12.82 -13.14 -15.61
C PRO A 70 -13.22 -14.01 -14.40
N PRO A 71 -13.24 -15.34 -14.54
CA PRO A 71 -13.55 -16.25 -13.44
C PRO A 71 -12.55 -16.07 -12.30
N ARG A 72 -13.05 -16.03 -11.06
CA ARG A 72 -12.21 -15.86 -9.87
C ARG A 72 -11.38 -17.12 -9.63
N ASN A 73 -10.07 -16.94 -9.44
CA ASN A 73 -9.15 -18.01 -9.05
C ASN A 73 -9.54 -18.57 -7.66
N PRO A 74 -9.74 -19.89 -7.50
CA PRO A 74 -10.16 -20.51 -6.25
C PRO A 74 -9.19 -20.26 -5.09
N GLU A 75 -7.88 -20.15 -5.36
CA GLU A 75 -6.89 -19.86 -4.33
C GLU A 75 -7.05 -18.44 -3.76
N LEU A 76 -7.38 -17.47 -4.62
CA LEU A 76 -7.61 -16.09 -4.19
C LEU A 76 -8.90 -15.97 -3.38
N VAL A 77 -9.94 -16.75 -3.71
CA VAL A 77 -11.18 -16.79 -2.94
C VAL A 77 -10.92 -17.36 -1.56
N ALA A 78 -10.23 -18.50 -1.46
CA ALA A 78 -9.87 -19.12 -0.18
C ALA A 78 -9.02 -18.18 0.71
N ARG A 79 -8.06 -17.46 0.11
CA ARG A 79 -7.27 -16.44 0.83
C ARG A 79 -8.15 -15.28 1.30
N LEU A 80 -9.07 -14.79 0.48
CA LEU A 80 -9.99 -13.72 0.87
C LEU A 80 -10.92 -14.15 1.99
N GLU A 81 -11.45 -15.37 1.96
CA GLU A 81 -12.28 -15.91 3.04
C GLU A 81 -11.48 -16.03 4.33
N LYS A 82 -10.23 -16.51 4.27
CA LYS A 82 -9.33 -16.55 5.42
C LYS A 82 -9.05 -15.15 6.00
N ILE A 83 -8.81 -14.16 5.13
CA ILE A 83 -8.58 -12.77 5.55
C ILE A 83 -9.85 -12.18 6.18
N LYS A 84 -11.02 -12.39 5.57
CA LYS A 84 -12.31 -11.95 6.10
C LYS A 84 -12.60 -12.57 7.46
N ALA A 85 -12.39 -13.88 7.62
CA ALA A 85 -12.56 -14.57 8.88
C ALA A 85 -11.61 -14.01 9.96
N LYS A 86 -10.34 -13.76 9.60
CA LYS A 86 -9.36 -13.14 10.52
C LYS A 86 -9.79 -11.75 10.97
N LEU A 87 -10.20 -10.89 10.04
CA LEU A 87 -10.64 -9.53 10.33
C LEU A 87 -11.92 -9.53 11.18
N ALA A 88 -12.88 -10.40 10.86
CA ALA A 88 -14.10 -10.55 11.66
C ALA A 88 -13.79 -11.02 13.09
N ASN A 89 -12.84 -11.94 13.26
CA ASN A 89 -12.43 -12.42 14.58
C ASN A 89 -11.69 -11.34 15.38
N GLU A 90 -10.84 -10.55 14.72
CA GLU A 90 -10.14 -9.41 15.34
C GLU A 90 -11.13 -8.31 15.76
N GLU A 91 -12.11 -8.01 14.91
CA GLU A 91 -13.21 -7.09 15.20
C GLU A 91 -14.06 -7.58 16.39
N TYR A 92 -14.46 -8.85 16.36
CA TYR A 92 -15.20 -9.48 17.45
C TYR A 92 -14.44 -9.39 18.77
N ASN A 93 -13.14 -9.72 18.76
CA ASN A 93 -12.28 -9.61 19.94
C ASN A 93 -12.13 -8.18 20.44
N ARG A 94 -12.07 -7.20 19.53
CA ARG A 94 -12.00 -5.78 19.90
C ARG A 94 -13.28 -5.31 20.58
N ILE A 95 -14.45 -5.65 20.04
CA ILE A 95 -15.75 -5.25 20.58
C ILE A 95 -16.04 -5.96 21.91
N THR A 96 -15.70 -7.24 22.01
CA THR A 96 -15.91 -8.06 23.23
C THR A 96 -14.79 -7.92 24.26
N ARG A 97 -13.75 -7.13 23.97
CA ARG A 97 -12.57 -6.97 24.82
C ARG A 97 -12.94 -6.59 26.25
N ASN A 98 -13.91 -5.72 26.47
CA ASN A 98 -14.27 -5.24 27.81
C ASN A 98 -15.07 -6.28 28.61
N VAL A 99 -15.83 -7.13 27.93
CA VAL A 99 -16.59 -8.22 28.55
C VAL A 99 -15.64 -9.36 28.94
N ASN A 100 -14.72 -9.70 28.03
CA ASN A 100 -13.70 -10.72 28.27
C ASN A 100 -12.57 -10.20 29.18
N ALA A 101 -12.31 -8.89 29.28
CA ALA A 101 -11.35 -8.34 30.23
C ALA A 101 -11.73 -8.64 31.68
N GLN A 102 -13.02 -8.77 32.00
CA GLN A 102 -13.47 -9.21 33.32
C GLN A 102 -13.11 -10.69 33.59
N GLU A 103 -13.10 -11.53 32.56
CA GLU A 103 -12.72 -12.95 32.62
C GLU A 103 -11.18 -13.14 32.56
N MET A 104 -10.48 -12.41 31.70
CA MET A 104 -9.01 -12.33 31.60
C MET A 104 -8.36 -11.57 32.76
N SER A 105 -9.06 -10.71 33.50
CA SER A 105 -8.52 -10.16 34.76
C SER A 105 -8.35 -11.25 35.83
N ARG A 106 -9.04 -12.39 35.68
CA ARG A 106 -8.78 -13.62 36.47
C ARG A 106 -7.70 -14.50 35.82
N SER A 107 -7.35 -14.27 34.56
CA SER A 107 -6.43 -15.07 33.74
C SER A 107 -5.55 -14.16 32.86
N GLY A 108 -4.61 -13.43 33.48
CA GLY A 108 -3.82 -12.38 32.82
C GLY A 108 -2.73 -12.94 31.91
N GLY A 109 -2.88 -12.83 30.58
CA GLY A 109 -1.87 -13.43 29.69
C GLY A 109 -1.61 -12.83 28.30
N LEU A 110 -2.52 -12.04 27.69
CA LEU A 110 -2.34 -11.68 26.26
C LEU A 110 -2.24 -10.18 25.97
N ALA A 111 -2.98 -9.33 26.70
CA ALA A 111 -2.81 -7.88 26.60
C ALA A 111 -1.52 -7.40 27.29
N ASP A 112 -1.08 -8.14 28.31
CA ASP A 112 0.21 -7.94 28.98
C ASP A 112 1.35 -8.31 28.04
N LEU A 113 1.28 -9.50 27.41
CA LEU A 113 2.31 -9.99 26.48
C LEU A 113 2.63 -9.01 25.34
N GLY A 114 1.62 -8.31 24.79
CA GLY A 114 1.81 -7.31 23.74
C GLY A 114 2.48 -6.01 24.21
N ARG A 115 2.21 -5.59 25.45
CA ARG A 115 2.92 -4.48 26.10
C ARG A 115 4.31 -4.93 26.55
N ASP A 116 4.44 -6.14 27.06
CA ASP A 116 5.68 -6.79 27.47
C ASP A 116 6.66 -6.90 26.31
N VAL A 117 6.24 -7.33 25.12
CA VAL A 117 7.18 -7.41 23.99
C VAL A 117 7.70 -6.04 23.56
N ARG A 118 6.96 -4.95 23.79
CA ARG A 118 7.39 -3.59 23.46
C ARG A 118 8.27 -3.00 24.56
N SER A 119 7.92 -3.20 25.83
CA SER A 119 8.73 -2.77 26.98
C SER A 119 10.03 -3.58 27.07
N VAL A 120 9.99 -4.90 26.83
CA VAL A 120 11.18 -5.77 26.78
C VAL A 120 12.11 -5.35 25.66
N LYS A 121 11.59 -5.01 24.47
CA LYS A 121 12.45 -4.50 23.38
C LYS A 121 13.17 -3.21 23.77
N ALA A 122 12.47 -2.26 24.41
CA ALA A 122 13.09 -1.03 24.88
C ALA A 122 14.14 -1.30 25.97
N ALA A 123 13.80 -2.10 26.98
CA ALA A 123 14.72 -2.47 28.06
C ALA A 123 15.97 -3.17 27.55
N VAL A 124 15.83 -4.11 26.60
CA VAL A 124 16.97 -4.82 25.98
C VAL A 124 17.89 -3.85 25.23
N VAL A 125 17.32 -2.91 24.46
CA VAL A 125 18.11 -1.89 23.74
C VAL A 125 18.89 -1.01 24.72
N THR A 126 18.27 -0.62 25.83
CA THR A 126 18.91 0.25 26.83
C THR A 126 20.01 -0.47 27.60
N VAL A 127 19.79 -1.72 28.01
CA VAL A 127 20.83 -2.56 28.65
C VAL A 127 22.00 -2.81 27.68
N PHE A 128 21.71 -3.02 26.41
CA PHE A 128 22.75 -3.17 25.39
C PHE A 128 23.57 -1.90 25.22
N ASN A 129 22.92 -0.73 25.16
CA ASN A 129 23.60 0.56 25.06
C ASN A 129 24.53 0.80 26.27
N PHE A 130 24.04 0.56 27.49
CA PHE A 130 24.84 0.62 28.70
C PHE A 130 26.08 -0.28 28.63
N LEU A 131 25.90 -1.55 28.24
CA LEU A 131 27.00 -2.51 28.17
C LEU A 131 28.06 -2.08 27.13
N VAL A 132 27.62 -1.61 25.97
CA VAL A 132 28.51 -1.10 24.92
C VAL A 132 29.31 0.11 25.43
N THR A 133 28.67 1.05 26.12
CA THR A 133 29.34 2.23 26.67
C THR A 133 30.38 1.87 27.74
N VAL A 134 30.07 0.95 28.65
CA VAL A 134 31.02 0.50 29.70
C VAL A 134 32.22 -0.21 29.09
N ILE A 135 31.99 -1.14 28.14
CA ILE A 135 33.07 -1.88 27.46
C ILE A 135 33.93 -0.92 26.62
N ALA A 136 33.31 -0.02 25.86
CA ALA A 136 34.03 0.96 25.05
C ALA A 136 34.88 1.88 25.94
N THR A 137 34.32 2.39 27.04
CA THR A 137 35.05 3.23 28.00
C THR A 137 36.24 2.49 28.59
N PHE A 138 36.07 1.23 29.00
CA PHE A 138 37.16 0.41 29.51
C PHE A 138 38.26 0.21 28.46
N ALA A 139 37.90 -0.19 27.24
CA ALA A 139 38.85 -0.43 26.16
C ALA A 139 39.60 0.85 25.77
N CYS A 140 38.89 1.97 25.61
CA CYS A 140 39.47 3.27 25.29
C CYS A 140 40.39 3.76 26.41
N SER A 141 39.98 3.65 27.67
CA SER A 141 40.81 4.07 28.79
C SER A 141 42.04 3.18 28.95
N TYR A 142 41.92 1.87 28.73
CA TYR A 142 43.05 0.95 28.75
C TYR A 142 44.05 1.26 27.63
N MET A 143 43.57 1.41 26.38
CA MET A 143 44.43 1.77 25.25
C MET A 143 45.06 3.15 25.41
N GLY A 144 44.32 4.16 25.89
CA GLY A 144 44.81 5.52 26.11
C GLY A 144 45.80 5.62 27.27
N SER A 145 45.61 4.80 28.32
CA SER A 145 46.53 4.78 29.46
C SER A 145 47.93 4.26 29.12
N GLN A 146 48.13 3.67 27.95
CA GLN A 146 49.46 3.25 27.47
C GLN A 146 50.46 4.40 27.37
N TYR A 147 49.97 5.62 27.15
CA TYR A 147 50.80 6.83 27.06
C TYR A 147 51.11 7.46 28.43
N LEU A 148 50.36 7.11 29.47
CA LEU A 148 50.47 7.69 30.80
C LEU A 148 51.16 6.76 31.80
N PHE A 149 50.96 5.45 31.67
CA PHE A 149 51.48 4.45 32.60
C PHE A 149 52.25 3.36 31.85
N ALA A 150 53.43 2.97 32.34
CA ALA A 150 54.23 1.88 31.75
C ALA A 150 53.75 0.49 32.19
N GLU A 151 53.29 0.38 33.44
CA GLU A 151 52.87 -0.87 34.07
C GLU A 151 51.46 -1.30 33.63
N THR A 152 51.27 -2.58 33.31
CA THR A 152 49.96 -3.12 32.89
C THR A 152 48.93 -3.04 34.02
N THR A 153 49.36 -3.23 35.27
CA THR A 153 48.49 -3.19 36.45
C THR A 153 47.84 -1.82 36.65
N SER A 154 48.61 -0.74 36.53
CA SER A 154 48.08 0.62 36.69
C SER A 154 47.15 1.02 35.53
N ARG A 155 47.42 0.53 34.31
CA ARG A 155 46.53 0.71 33.15
C ARG A 155 45.16 0.08 33.37
N VAL A 156 45.13 -1.15 33.90
CA VAL A 156 43.86 -1.84 34.21
C VAL A 156 43.12 -1.09 35.32
N ILE A 157 43.79 -0.72 36.40
CA ILE A 157 43.16 0.01 37.51
C ILE A 157 42.57 1.36 37.02
N ALA A 158 43.33 2.12 36.23
CA ALA A 158 42.84 3.37 35.65
C ALA A 158 41.62 3.16 34.75
N ALA A 159 41.64 2.13 33.89
CA ALA A 159 40.52 1.78 33.03
C ALA A 159 39.27 1.35 33.81
N VAL A 160 39.44 0.59 34.90
CA VAL A 160 38.33 0.20 35.78
C VAL A 160 37.72 1.43 36.46
N ILE A 161 38.54 2.36 36.96
CA ILE A 161 38.05 3.59 37.59
C ILE A 161 37.25 4.42 36.58
N ALA A 162 37.79 4.65 35.38
CA ALA A 162 37.10 5.40 34.33
C ALA A 162 35.78 4.75 33.91
N ALA A 163 35.79 3.44 33.67
CA ALA A 163 34.58 2.69 33.32
C ALA A 163 33.54 2.69 34.45
N SER A 164 33.97 2.69 35.71
CA SER A 164 33.08 2.76 36.87
C SER A 164 32.36 4.11 36.97
N VAL A 165 33.08 5.23 36.76
CA VAL A 165 32.47 6.56 36.77
C VAL A 165 31.44 6.72 35.65
N VAL A 166 31.78 6.30 34.43
CA VAL A 166 30.85 6.35 33.30
C VAL A 166 29.67 5.42 33.49
N GLY A 167 29.91 4.20 33.98
CA GLY A 167 28.85 3.24 34.28
C GLY A 167 27.86 3.75 35.33
N LEU A 168 28.34 4.42 36.39
CA LEU A 168 27.47 5.05 37.37
C LEU A 168 26.67 6.22 36.78
N ALA A 169 27.27 7.02 35.89
CA ALA A 169 26.57 8.12 35.22
C ALA A 169 25.45 7.61 34.30
N GLU A 170 25.73 6.60 33.48
CA GLU A 170 24.74 5.96 32.60
C GLU A 170 23.63 5.26 33.40
N LEU A 171 23.99 4.54 34.47
CA LEU A 171 23.02 3.90 35.35
C LEU A 171 22.11 4.92 36.04
N TYR A 172 22.66 6.04 36.50
CA TYR A 172 21.87 7.11 37.09
C TYR A 172 20.89 7.73 36.09
N VAL A 173 21.33 7.99 34.85
CA VAL A 173 20.46 8.48 33.78
C VAL A 173 19.36 7.46 33.49
N LEU A 174 19.68 6.17 33.40
CA LEU A 174 18.71 5.11 33.18
C LEU A 174 17.64 5.09 34.28
N VAL A 175 18.05 5.01 35.56
CA VAL A 175 17.14 5.01 36.70
C VAL A 175 16.24 6.25 36.67
N ARG A 176 16.81 7.43 36.42
CA ARG A 176 16.04 8.67 36.35
C ARG A 176 15.07 8.72 35.18
N THR A 177 15.42 8.16 34.02
CA THR A 177 14.48 8.07 32.88
C THR A 177 13.32 7.13 33.19
N MET A 178 13.57 6.04 33.93
CA MET A 178 12.51 5.12 34.35
C MET A 178 11.60 5.72 35.44
N GLU A 179 12.17 6.48 36.39
CA GLU A 179 11.39 7.21 37.40
C GLU A 179 10.61 8.39 36.79
N GLY A 180 11.16 9.06 35.78
CA GLY A 180 10.50 10.15 35.06
C GLY A 180 9.29 9.71 34.24
N GLU A 181 9.27 8.48 33.71
CA GLU A 181 8.07 7.91 33.07
C GLU A 181 6.96 7.54 34.07
N LEU A 182 7.26 7.48 35.37
CA LEU A 182 6.31 7.20 36.46
C LEU A 182 5.89 8.47 37.23
N GLY A 183 6.47 9.62 36.90
CA GLY A 183 6.34 10.86 37.66
C GLY A 183 5.78 12.03 36.86
N GLU A 184 4.52 11.93 36.44
CA GLU A 184 3.53 13.03 36.43
C GLU A 184 2.11 12.46 36.18
N PRO A 185 1.04 13.04 36.77
CA PRO A 185 -0.35 12.63 36.55
C PRO A 185 -0.88 12.95 35.14
#